data_AF-A0AA39E2J0-F1
#
_entry.id   AF-A0AA39E2J0-F1
#
_cell.length_a   1.000
_cell.length_b   1.000
_cell.length_c   1.000
_cell.angle_alpha   90.00
_cell.angle_beta   90.00
_cell.angle_gamma   90.00
#
_symmetry.space_group_name_H-M   'P 1'
#
loop_
_entity.id
_entity.type
_entity.pdbx_description
1 polymer ?
#
loop_
_entity_poly.entity_id
_entity_poly.type
_entity_poly.pdbx_seq_one_letter_code
_entity_poly.pdbx_strand_id
1 'polypeptide(L)'
;MVLSPPFDLGKFLGIYGAMALAGRFICSMTGIDSMGGFNPSLDAILEGLGYAAPPIMALLFILDDEVVKLSPHARAIRDVEDEEIRSFFYGMSPWQFILIVAASSVGEELFYRAAIQGALADIFLRGTNFVTDARGITALTGVLPPFVPFAQAFAAVITAALTGSLYYVAASPKDPTYVVAPVLQSRSGREDLKKLFAAWYERRQMKKIYSPLLEGLLALYLGFEWIQTNNILAPIITHGIYSTVILGHGLWKIHDHRRRLRQRVRQLKTEVKNKS
;
A
#
# COMPACT_ATOMS: atom_id res chain seq x y z
N MET A 1 -20.52 10.74 11.26
CA MET A 1 -19.31 10.11 11.84
C MET A 1 -19.58 8.62 11.89
N VAL A 2 -19.20 7.89 10.84
CA VAL A 2 -19.36 6.43 10.82
C VAL A 2 -18.32 5.88 11.80
N LEU A 3 -18.78 5.29 12.90
CA LEU A 3 -17.91 4.51 13.78
C LEU A 3 -17.44 3.31 12.96
N SER A 4 -16.18 3.36 12.50
CA SER A 4 -15.55 2.19 11.90
C SER A 4 -15.67 1.01 12.87
N PRO A 5 -16.07 -0.19 12.40
CA PRO A 5 -16.18 -1.35 13.27
C PRO A 5 -14.82 -1.66 13.94
N PRO A 6 -14.83 -2.31 15.12
CA PRO A 6 -13.59 -2.71 15.79
C PRO A 6 -12.74 -3.60 14.87
N PHE A 7 -11.42 -3.45 15.01
CA PHE A 7 -10.43 -4.24 14.26
C PHE A 7 -10.68 -5.76 14.40
N ASP A 8 -10.70 -6.47 13.27
CA ASP A 8 -11.01 -7.90 13.18
C ASP A 8 -9.81 -8.69 12.64
N LEU A 9 -8.99 -9.21 13.56
CA LEU A 9 -7.78 -9.96 13.25
C LEU A 9 -8.06 -11.19 12.37
N GLY A 10 -9.21 -11.84 12.54
CA GLY A 10 -9.59 -13.05 11.81
C GLY A 10 -9.75 -12.79 10.31
N LYS A 11 -10.35 -11.65 9.95
CA LYS A 11 -10.51 -11.25 8.54
C LYS A 11 -9.17 -10.99 7.86
N PHE A 12 -8.24 -10.31 8.53
CA PHE A 12 -6.91 -10.02 7.98
C PHE A 12 -6.09 -11.28 7.76
N LEU A 13 -6.03 -12.16 8.75
CA LEU A 13 -5.35 -13.45 8.60
C LEU A 13 -6.01 -14.31 7.52
N GLY A 14 -7.34 -14.23 7.37
CA GLY A 14 -8.07 -14.90 6.30
C GLY A 14 -7.67 -14.43 4.90
N ILE A 15 -7.52 -13.11 4.69
CA ILE A 15 -7.08 -12.55 3.40
C ILE A 15 -5.67 -13.04 3.04
N TYR A 16 -4.71 -12.89 3.95
CA TYR A 16 -3.33 -13.31 3.70
C TYR A 16 -3.19 -14.83 3.56
N GLY A 17 -4.00 -15.60 4.30
CA GLY A 17 -4.11 -17.05 4.12
C GLY A 17 -4.65 -17.42 2.74
N ALA A 18 -5.68 -16.73 2.25
CA ALA A 18 -6.22 -16.94 0.91
C ALA A 18 -5.20 -16.57 -0.18
N MET A 19 -4.47 -15.47 -0.02
CA MET A 19 -3.38 -15.07 -0.92
C MET A 19 -2.27 -16.13 -0.96
N ALA A 20 -1.87 -16.68 0.18
CA ALA A 20 -0.86 -17.74 0.24
C ALA A 20 -1.32 -19.01 -0.50
N LEU A 21 -2.59 -19.41 -0.34
CA LEU A 21 -3.15 -20.57 -1.05
C LEU A 21 -3.24 -20.31 -2.56
N ALA A 22 -3.73 -19.14 -2.97
CA ALA A 22 -3.81 -18.75 -4.38
C ALA A 22 -2.41 -18.68 -5.01
N GLY A 23 -1.43 -18.10 -4.31
CA GLY A 23 -0.05 -18.02 -4.75
C GLY A 23 0.56 -19.40 -4.96
N ARG A 24 0.39 -20.31 -3.98
CA ARG A 24 0.84 -21.71 -4.13
C ARG A 24 0.19 -22.43 -5.30
N PHE A 25 -1.10 -22.20 -5.54
CA PHE A 25 -1.80 -22.77 -6.67
C PHE A 25 -1.22 -22.28 -8.01
N ILE A 26 -0.97 -20.97 -8.13
CA ILE A 26 -0.33 -20.37 -9.32
C ILE A 26 1.08 -20.94 -9.53
N CYS A 27 1.89 -21.02 -8.47
CA CYS A 27 3.23 -21.59 -8.55
C CYS A 27 3.22 -23.06 -8.99
N SER A 28 2.28 -23.84 -8.45
CA SER A 28 2.09 -25.26 -8.83
C SER A 28 1.71 -25.43 -10.30
N MET A 29 0.79 -24.59 -10.82
CA MET A 29 0.38 -24.64 -12.22
C MET A 29 1.49 -24.24 -13.19
N THR A 30 2.35 -23.30 -12.80
CA THR A 30 3.42 -22.76 -13.64
C THR A 30 4.73 -23.53 -13.51
N GLY A 31 4.90 -24.29 -12.42
CA GLY A 31 6.11 -25.04 -12.11
C GLY A 31 7.26 -24.17 -11.56
N ILE A 32 6.94 -22.98 -11.04
CA ILE A 32 7.92 -22.05 -10.46
C ILE A 32 8.03 -22.25 -8.94
N ASP A 33 9.15 -21.80 -8.35
CA ASP A 33 9.36 -21.88 -6.92
C ASP A 33 8.38 -20.99 -6.13
N SER A 34 7.54 -21.62 -5.30
CA SER A 34 6.60 -20.92 -4.41
C SER A 34 7.25 -20.15 -3.28
N MET A 35 8.53 -20.42 -2.99
CA MET A 35 9.30 -19.73 -1.97
C MET A 35 10.11 -18.56 -2.55
N GLY A 36 10.05 -18.30 -3.86
CA GLY A 36 10.70 -17.13 -4.49
C GLY A 36 12.21 -17.03 -4.24
N GLY A 37 12.92 -18.15 -4.13
CA GLY A 37 14.35 -18.18 -3.85
C GLY A 37 14.70 -17.90 -2.38
N PHE A 38 13.77 -18.12 -1.45
CA PHE A 38 13.99 -17.89 -0.02
C PHE A 38 15.25 -18.61 0.48
N ASN A 39 16.25 -17.82 0.85
CA ASN A 39 17.46 -18.30 1.49
C ASN A 39 17.80 -17.38 2.68
N PRO A 40 17.74 -17.87 3.93
CA PRO A 40 18.09 -17.05 5.08
C PRO A 40 19.61 -16.83 5.14
N SER A 41 20.06 -15.69 4.64
CA SER A 41 21.46 -15.24 4.71
C SER A 41 21.57 -13.85 5.36
N LEU A 42 22.72 -13.56 5.96
CA LEU A 42 23.01 -12.22 6.48
C LEU A 42 23.03 -11.18 5.36
N ASP A 43 23.52 -11.57 4.17
CA ASP A 43 23.56 -10.70 2.99
C ASP A 43 22.14 -10.29 2.57
N ALA A 44 21.18 -11.21 2.53
CA ALA A 44 19.79 -10.90 2.19
C ALA A 44 19.13 -9.96 3.21
N ILE A 45 19.52 -10.06 4.48
CA ILE A 45 19.06 -9.14 5.53
C ILE A 45 19.67 -7.75 5.31
N LEU A 46 20.96 -7.66 5.04
CA LEU A 46 21.65 -6.39 4.77
C LEU A 46 21.16 -5.72 3.49
N GLU A 47 20.91 -6.50 2.44
CA GLU A 47 20.29 -6.04 1.20
C GLU A 47 18.90 -5.47 1.47
N GLY A 48 18.01 -6.22 2.14
CA GLY A 48 16.68 -5.73 2.49
C GLY A 48 16.72 -4.47 3.37
N LEU A 49 17.64 -4.37 4.32
CA LEU A 49 17.84 -3.14 5.11
C LEU A 49 18.32 -1.96 4.24
N GLY A 50 19.21 -2.22 3.29
CA GLY A 50 19.69 -1.23 2.33
C GLY A 50 18.59 -0.74 1.40
N TYR A 51 17.81 -1.66 0.84
CA TYR A 51 16.67 -1.35 -0.04
C TYR A 51 15.49 -0.73 0.71
N ALA A 52 15.36 -0.91 2.03
CA ALA A 52 14.39 -0.19 2.83
C ALA A 52 14.68 1.32 2.93
N ALA A 53 15.95 1.75 2.84
CA ALA A 53 16.31 3.13 3.08
C ALA A 53 15.70 4.13 2.05
N PRO A 54 15.78 3.90 0.71
CA PRO A 54 15.18 4.81 -0.26
C PRO A 54 13.67 5.07 -0.09
N PRO A 55 12.79 4.04 0.02
CA PRO A 55 11.36 4.27 0.19
C PRO A 55 11.04 4.96 1.52
N ILE A 56 11.77 4.63 2.61
CA ILE A 56 11.60 5.30 3.90
C ILE A 56 12.02 6.77 3.83
N MET A 57 13.16 7.08 3.21
CA MET A 57 13.61 8.46 3.07
C MET A 57 12.64 9.28 2.21
N ALA A 58 12.18 8.71 1.09
CA ALA A 58 11.20 9.36 0.22
C ALA A 58 9.90 9.64 0.97
N LEU A 59 9.41 8.67 1.73
CA LEU A 59 8.22 8.81 2.57
C LEU A 59 8.40 9.89 3.64
N LEU A 60 9.47 9.82 4.44
CA LEU A 60 9.72 10.80 5.51
C LEU A 60 9.86 12.22 4.94
N PHE A 61 10.47 12.37 3.76
CA PHE A 61 10.57 13.65 3.06
C PHE A 61 9.21 14.17 2.60
N ILE A 62 8.36 13.31 2.01
CA ILE A 62 7.01 13.69 1.56
C ILE A 62 6.11 14.05 2.75
N LEU A 63 6.30 13.38 3.90
CA LEU A 63 5.50 13.61 5.10
C LEU A 63 5.97 14.80 5.95
N ASP A 64 7.12 15.38 5.65
CA ASP A 64 7.66 16.54 6.36
C ASP A 64 6.68 17.72 6.32
N ASP A 65 6.46 18.34 7.49
CA ASP A 65 5.51 19.45 7.63
C ASP A 65 5.84 20.65 6.73
N GLU A 66 7.11 20.92 6.45
CA GLU A 66 7.51 22.01 5.55
C GLU A 66 7.17 21.67 4.09
N VAL A 67 7.41 20.43 3.67
CA VAL A 67 7.08 19.95 2.32
C VAL A 67 5.56 19.90 2.12
N VAL A 68 4.80 19.47 3.13
CA VAL A 68 3.33 19.42 3.06
C VAL A 68 2.67 20.79 3.07
N LYS A 69 3.30 21.80 3.68
CA LYS A 69 2.82 23.19 3.58
C LYS A 69 2.99 23.73 2.16
N LEU A 70 4.09 23.39 1.50
CA LEU A 70 4.46 23.89 0.17
C LEU A 70 3.79 23.12 -0.98
N SER A 71 3.63 21.81 -0.86
CA SER A 71 3.14 20.95 -1.94
C SER A 71 1.74 20.40 -1.65
N PRO A 72 0.73 20.72 -2.48
CA PRO A 72 -0.61 20.13 -2.35
C PRO A 72 -0.60 18.60 -2.59
N HIS A 73 0.34 18.09 -3.38
CA HIS A 73 0.49 16.66 -3.63
C HIS A 73 1.05 15.91 -2.42
N ALA A 74 2.06 16.48 -1.74
CA ALA A 74 2.57 15.92 -0.49
C ALA A 74 1.48 15.90 0.60
N ARG A 75 0.66 16.96 0.66
CA ARG A 75 -0.52 17.00 1.53
C ARG A 75 -1.52 15.91 1.23
N ALA A 76 -1.80 15.68 -0.04
CA ALA A 76 -2.70 14.61 -0.46
C ALA A 76 -2.18 13.23 -0.04
N ILE A 77 -0.90 12.93 -0.27
CA ILE A 77 -0.29 11.66 0.14
C ILE A 77 -0.39 11.48 1.66
N ARG A 78 -0.02 12.52 2.44
CA ARG A 78 -0.13 12.47 3.90
C ARG A 78 -1.57 12.27 4.39
N ASP A 79 -2.53 12.99 3.81
CA ASP A 79 -3.94 12.89 4.18
C ASP A 79 -4.49 11.48 3.87
N VAL A 80 -4.04 10.88 2.77
CA VAL A 80 -4.39 9.49 2.38
C VAL A 80 -3.86 8.50 3.40
N GLU A 81 -2.57 8.56 3.71
CA GLU A 81 -1.93 7.67 4.68
C GLU A 81 -2.58 7.82 6.06
N ASP A 82 -2.69 9.04 6.58
CA ASP A 82 -3.28 9.30 7.91
C ASP A 82 -4.70 8.72 8.03
N GLU A 83 -5.51 8.82 6.98
CA GLU A 83 -6.91 8.40 7.01
C GLU A 83 -7.06 6.88 6.83
N GLU A 84 -6.26 6.25 5.97
CA GLU A 84 -6.19 4.80 5.84
C GLU A 84 -5.69 4.15 7.13
N ILE A 85 -4.57 4.63 7.69
CA ILE A 85 -4.01 4.15 8.95
C ILE A 85 -5.02 4.36 10.08
N ARG A 86 -5.69 5.52 10.16
CA ARG A 86 -6.70 5.76 11.21
C ARG A 86 -7.88 4.81 11.12
N SER A 87 -8.31 4.44 9.92
CA SER A 87 -9.38 3.45 9.74
C SER A 87 -8.93 2.03 10.09
N PHE A 88 -7.67 1.70 9.83
CA PHE A 88 -7.09 0.38 9.99
C PHE A 88 -6.74 0.03 11.45
N PHE A 89 -6.24 1.00 12.22
CA PHE A 89 -5.67 0.76 13.55
C PHE A 89 -6.54 1.21 14.73
N TYR A 90 -7.79 1.61 14.49
CA TYR A 90 -8.66 2.03 15.58
C TYR A 90 -8.96 0.86 16.53
N GLY A 91 -8.24 0.81 17.66
CA GLY A 91 -8.43 -0.19 18.71
C GLY A 91 -7.46 -1.38 18.70
N MET A 92 -6.40 -1.34 17.88
CA MET A 92 -5.41 -2.41 17.79
C MET A 92 -4.36 -2.36 18.91
N SER A 93 -3.95 -3.54 19.42
CA SER A 93 -2.81 -3.68 20.35
C SER A 93 -1.45 -3.76 19.62
N PRO A 94 -0.33 -3.43 20.28
CA PRO A 94 1.01 -3.53 19.66
C PRO A 94 1.39 -4.93 19.16
N TRP A 95 0.90 -5.99 19.81
CA TRP A 95 1.16 -7.36 19.37
C TRP A 95 0.40 -7.71 18.10
N GLN A 96 -0.86 -7.29 18.01
CA GLN A 96 -1.64 -7.45 16.77
C GLN A 96 -0.98 -6.70 15.62
N PHE A 97 -0.45 -5.51 15.88
CA PHE A 97 0.30 -4.73 14.89
C PHE A 97 1.47 -5.53 14.31
N ILE A 98 2.36 -6.07 15.17
CA ILE A 98 3.52 -6.84 14.72
C ILE A 98 3.08 -8.04 13.88
N LEU A 99 2.05 -8.77 14.32
CA LEU A 99 1.55 -9.93 13.60
C LEU A 99 0.98 -9.59 12.23
N ILE A 100 0.25 -8.48 12.10
CA ILE A 100 -0.34 -8.06 10.82
C ILE A 100 0.75 -7.59 9.88
N VAL A 101 1.70 -6.77 10.34
CA VAL A 101 2.81 -6.33 9.50
C VAL A 101 3.57 -7.54 8.98
N ALA A 102 3.96 -8.47 9.86
CA ALA A 102 4.65 -9.69 9.46
C ALA A 102 3.82 -10.54 8.47
N ALA A 103 2.53 -10.75 8.74
CA ALA A 103 1.66 -11.53 7.86
C ALA A 103 1.43 -10.85 6.50
N SER A 104 1.26 -9.53 6.49
CA SER A 104 1.08 -8.74 5.27
C SER A 104 2.33 -8.75 4.41
N SER A 105 3.49 -8.47 4.98
CA SER A 105 4.75 -8.47 4.25
C SER A 105 5.08 -9.86 3.73
N VAL A 106 4.95 -10.93 4.51
CA VAL A 106 5.21 -12.29 3.99
C VAL A 106 4.17 -12.69 2.93
N GLY A 107 2.89 -12.48 3.21
CA GLY A 107 1.79 -12.93 2.35
C GLY A 107 1.75 -12.21 1.00
N GLU A 108 1.90 -10.89 1.00
CA GLU A 108 1.89 -10.09 -0.22
C GLU A 108 3.15 -10.33 -1.06
N GLU A 109 4.33 -10.50 -0.45
CA GLU A 109 5.57 -10.80 -1.17
C GLU A 109 5.54 -12.17 -1.84
N LEU A 110 5.12 -13.20 -1.12
CA LEU A 110 4.96 -14.53 -1.73
C LEU A 110 3.91 -14.52 -2.86
N PHE A 111 2.81 -13.78 -2.70
CA PHE A 111 1.79 -13.72 -3.73
C PHE A 111 2.21 -12.90 -4.95
N TYR A 112 2.54 -11.64 -4.79
CA TYR A 112 2.79 -10.75 -5.92
C TYR A 112 4.15 -11.01 -6.57
N ARG A 113 5.20 -11.26 -5.77
CA ARG A 113 6.56 -11.41 -6.30
C ARG A 113 6.80 -12.87 -6.70
N ALA A 114 6.76 -13.80 -5.75
CA ALA A 114 7.06 -15.21 -6.07
C ALA A 114 6.02 -15.83 -7.03
N ALA A 115 4.72 -15.63 -6.80
CA ALA A 115 3.70 -16.23 -7.65
C ALA A 115 3.38 -15.43 -8.92
N ILE A 116 2.91 -14.18 -8.81
CA ILE A 116 2.46 -13.40 -10.00
C ILE A 116 3.65 -12.98 -10.87
N GLN A 117 4.62 -12.26 -10.32
CA GLN A 117 5.78 -11.80 -11.09
C GLN A 117 6.62 -12.98 -11.59
N GLY A 118 6.84 -14.02 -10.76
CA GLY A 118 7.49 -15.26 -11.19
C GLY A 118 6.78 -15.97 -12.34
N ALA A 119 5.44 -16.09 -12.27
CA ALA A 119 4.65 -16.70 -13.34
C ALA A 119 4.69 -15.89 -14.64
N LEU A 120 4.56 -14.56 -14.55
CA LEU A 120 4.66 -13.68 -15.71
C LEU A 120 6.04 -13.75 -16.36
N ALA A 121 7.11 -13.77 -15.55
CA ALA A 121 8.47 -13.92 -16.05
C ALA A 121 8.67 -15.27 -16.77
N ASP A 122 8.19 -16.38 -16.20
CA ASP A 122 8.25 -17.70 -16.84
C ASP A 122 7.45 -17.75 -18.14
N ILE A 123 6.25 -17.17 -18.19
CA ILE A 123 5.43 -17.07 -19.41
C ILE A 123 6.17 -16.30 -20.50
N PHE A 124 6.78 -15.16 -20.18
CA PHE A 124 7.54 -14.37 -21.16
C PHE A 124 8.75 -15.12 -21.68
N LEU A 125 9.49 -15.82 -20.81
CA LEU A 125 10.65 -16.63 -21.20
C LEU A 125 10.24 -17.85 -22.05
N ARG A 126 9.19 -18.59 -21.68
CA ARG A 126 8.67 -19.70 -22.48
C ARG A 126 8.11 -19.24 -23.82
N GLY A 127 7.37 -18.14 -23.83
CA GLY A 127 6.83 -17.52 -25.04
C GLY A 127 7.93 -17.20 -26.06
N THR A 128 9.10 -16.74 -25.59
CA THR A 128 10.25 -16.49 -26.48
C THR A 128 10.86 -17.77 -27.07
N ASN A 129 10.88 -18.89 -26.33
CA ASN A 129 11.38 -20.18 -26.82
C ASN A 129 10.48 -20.79 -27.91
N PHE A 130 9.15 -20.60 -27.81
CA PHE A 130 8.22 -20.99 -28.87
C PHE A 130 8.39 -20.13 -30.14
N VAL A 131 8.77 -18.86 -30.00
CA VAL A 131 9.01 -17.94 -31.12
C VAL A 131 10.31 -18.26 -31.86
N THR A 132 11.35 -18.78 -31.18
CA THR A 132 12.59 -19.21 -31.84
C THR A 132 12.42 -20.41 -32.78
N ASP A 133 11.41 -21.25 -32.55
CA ASP A 133 11.13 -22.44 -33.38
C ASP A 133 10.11 -22.12 -34.51
N ALA A 134 9.24 -21.12 -34.30
CA ALA A 134 8.23 -20.71 -35.27
C ALA A 134 8.74 -19.62 -36.23
N ARG A 135 9.59 -19.98 -37.19
CA ARG A 135 10.07 -19.11 -38.30
C ARG A 135 8.95 -18.42 -39.12
N GLY A 136 7.67 -18.78 -38.93
CA GLY A 136 6.52 -18.21 -39.63
C GLY A 136 5.67 -17.20 -38.85
N ILE A 137 5.71 -17.17 -37.50
CA ILE A 137 4.83 -16.29 -36.70
C ILE A 137 5.43 -14.88 -36.51
N THR A 138 6.76 -14.75 -36.64
CA THR A 138 7.48 -13.47 -36.61
C THR A 138 7.03 -12.50 -37.71
N ALA A 139 6.44 -13.00 -38.79
CA ALA A 139 5.94 -12.18 -39.91
C ALA A 139 4.56 -11.54 -39.66
N LEU A 140 3.78 -12.02 -38.68
CA LEU A 140 2.38 -11.63 -38.51
C LEU A 140 2.15 -10.58 -37.41
N THR A 141 3.08 -10.44 -36.46
CA THR A 141 2.92 -9.53 -35.29
C THR A 141 3.96 -8.43 -35.18
N GLY A 142 5.08 -8.48 -35.93
CA GLY A 142 6.03 -7.37 -36.11
C GLY A 142 6.64 -6.73 -34.85
N VAL A 143 6.36 -7.22 -33.63
CA VAL A 143 6.66 -6.51 -32.37
C VAL A 143 7.43 -7.34 -31.32
N LEU A 144 7.73 -8.62 -31.53
CA LEU A 144 8.43 -9.42 -30.51
C LEU A 144 9.62 -10.19 -31.10
N PRO A 145 10.82 -9.57 -31.11
CA PRO A 145 11.83 -10.06 -30.18
C PRO A 145 12.74 -8.93 -29.63
N PRO A 146 12.35 -8.32 -28.49
CA PRO A 146 13.38 -7.87 -27.53
C PRO A 146 13.08 -8.25 -26.06
N PHE A 147 12.20 -9.21 -25.79
CA PHE A 147 11.67 -9.46 -24.43
C PHE A 147 12.58 -10.27 -23.50
N VAL A 148 13.53 -11.05 -24.01
CA VAL A 148 14.37 -11.92 -23.16
C VAL A 148 15.17 -11.14 -22.10
N PRO A 149 15.92 -10.06 -22.42
CA PRO A 149 16.68 -9.33 -21.40
C PRO A 149 15.81 -8.51 -20.45
N PHE A 150 14.53 -8.29 -20.78
CA PHE A 150 13.62 -7.45 -19.99
C PHE A 150 12.41 -8.21 -19.45
N ALA A 151 12.31 -9.53 -19.62
CA ALA A 151 11.13 -10.32 -19.25
C ALA A 151 10.77 -10.14 -17.77
N GLN A 152 11.79 -10.14 -16.91
CA GLN A 152 11.65 -9.89 -15.48
C GLN A 152 11.20 -8.45 -15.20
N ALA A 153 11.74 -7.45 -15.91
CA ALA A 153 11.35 -6.06 -15.76
C ALA A 153 9.88 -5.83 -16.21
N PHE A 154 9.46 -6.44 -17.32
CA PHE A 154 8.06 -6.40 -17.76
C PHE A 154 7.14 -7.11 -16.77
N ALA A 155 7.55 -8.26 -16.24
CA ALA A 155 6.81 -8.94 -15.18
C ALA A 155 6.66 -8.04 -13.94
N ALA A 156 7.72 -7.35 -13.50
CA ALA A 156 7.66 -6.41 -12.39
C ALA A 156 6.70 -5.24 -12.68
N VAL A 157 6.74 -4.66 -13.89
CA VAL A 157 5.83 -3.57 -14.29
C VAL A 157 4.37 -4.02 -14.33
N ILE A 158 4.08 -5.20 -14.89
CA ILE A 158 2.71 -5.73 -14.97
C ILE A 158 2.20 -6.08 -13.57
N THR A 159 3.04 -6.72 -12.74
CA THR A 159 2.70 -7.00 -11.34
C THR A 159 2.41 -5.71 -10.58
N ALA A 160 3.25 -4.68 -10.72
CA ALA A 160 3.04 -3.38 -10.09
C ALA A 160 1.73 -2.70 -10.54
N ALA A 161 1.43 -2.73 -11.84
CA ALA A 161 0.19 -2.22 -12.38
C ALA A 161 -1.03 -3.00 -11.87
N LEU A 162 -0.92 -4.33 -11.74
CA LEU A 162 -1.94 -5.19 -11.16
C LEU A 162 -2.16 -4.87 -9.68
N THR A 163 -1.09 -4.75 -8.89
CA THR A 163 -1.14 -4.38 -7.47
C THR A 163 -1.83 -3.03 -7.30
N GLY A 164 -1.38 -1.99 -8.00
CA GLY A 164 -2.03 -0.67 -7.94
C GLY A 164 -3.51 -0.73 -8.34
N SER A 165 -3.86 -1.49 -9.38
CA SER A 165 -5.26 -1.67 -9.81
C SER A 165 -6.12 -2.39 -8.77
N LEU A 166 -5.60 -3.42 -8.10
CA LEU A 166 -6.29 -4.13 -7.03
C LEU A 166 -6.51 -3.22 -5.82
N TYR A 167 -5.51 -2.42 -5.45
CA TYR A 167 -5.64 -1.41 -4.40
C TYR A 167 -6.63 -0.32 -4.77
N TYR A 168 -6.70 0.10 -6.04
CA TYR A 168 -7.77 1.00 -6.49
C TYR A 168 -9.15 0.38 -6.25
N VAL A 169 -9.36 -0.90 -6.57
CA VAL A 169 -10.66 -1.55 -6.32
C VAL A 169 -10.96 -1.70 -4.82
N ALA A 170 -9.94 -2.00 -4.00
CA ALA A 170 -10.09 -2.27 -2.58
C ALA A 170 -10.24 -0.99 -1.73
N ALA A 171 -9.44 0.04 -2.01
CA ALA A 171 -9.31 1.25 -1.21
C ALA A 171 -10.04 2.46 -1.81
N SER A 172 -10.50 2.41 -3.07
CA SER A 172 -11.21 3.53 -3.70
C SER A 172 -12.47 3.88 -2.90
N PRO A 173 -12.62 5.14 -2.48
CA PRO A 173 -13.80 5.56 -1.75
C PRO A 173 -15.08 5.45 -2.61
N LYS A 174 -16.06 4.61 -2.22
CA LYS A 174 -17.35 4.47 -2.94
C LYS A 174 -18.19 5.74 -2.89
N ASP A 175 -18.78 6.18 -3.98
CA ASP A 175 -19.55 7.42 -3.97
C ASP A 175 -20.74 7.35 -3.00
N PRO A 176 -20.91 8.34 -2.11
CA PRO A 176 -22.01 8.32 -1.17
C PRO A 176 -23.33 8.54 -1.90
N THR A 177 -24.31 7.68 -1.64
CA THR A 177 -25.65 7.78 -2.22
C THR A 177 -26.38 9.05 -1.79
N TYR A 178 -26.08 9.55 -0.58
CA TYR A 178 -26.67 10.77 -0.04
C TYR A 178 -25.63 11.55 0.75
N VAL A 179 -25.60 12.87 0.54
CA VAL A 179 -24.85 13.82 1.37
C VAL A 179 -25.84 14.61 2.19
N VAL A 180 -25.81 14.45 3.52
CA VAL A 180 -26.62 15.25 4.43
C VAL A 180 -25.81 16.48 4.82
N ALA A 181 -26.31 17.67 4.47
CA ALA A 181 -25.72 18.93 4.87
C ALA A 181 -26.70 19.75 5.70
N PRO A 182 -26.25 20.49 6.72
CA PRO A 182 -27.12 21.35 7.51
C PRO A 182 -27.71 22.46 6.64
N VAL A 183 -29.00 22.75 6.81
CA VAL A 183 -29.66 23.87 6.11
C VAL A 183 -29.19 25.18 6.71
N LEU A 184 -28.33 25.91 5.99
CA LEU A 184 -27.84 27.22 6.38
C LEU A 184 -28.66 28.32 5.69
N GLN A 185 -29.26 29.20 6.50
CA GLN A 185 -30.09 30.31 6.02
C GLN A 185 -29.25 31.49 5.51
N SER A 186 -28.04 31.69 6.03
CA SER A 186 -27.16 32.80 5.62
C SER A 186 -26.41 32.50 4.31
N ARG A 187 -26.21 33.55 3.50
CA ARG A 187 -25.42 33.45 2.26
C ARG A 187 -23.97 33.07 2.53
N SER A 188 -23.35 33.65 3.56
CA SER A 188 -21.98 33.31 4.00
C SER A 188 -21.86 31.84 4.42
N GLY A 189 -22.82 31.33 5.18
CA GLY A 189 -22.84 29.92 5.61
C GLY A 189 -22.94 28.96 4.41
N ARG A 190 -23.72 29.32 3.38
CA ARG A 190 -23.79 28.53 2.14
C ARG A 190 -22.48 28.54 1.36
N GLU A 191 -21.79 29.67 1.30
CA GLU A 191 -20.48 29.79 0.63
C GLU A 191 -19.39 29.01 1.38
N ASP A 192 -19.38 29.04 2.71
CA ASP A 192 -18.46 28.26 3.53
C ASP A 192 -18.73 26.76 3.42
N LEU A 193 -20.00 26.36 3.42
CA LEU A 193 -20.40 24.96 3.20
C LEU A 193 -19.94 24.47 1.82
N LYS A 194 -20.08 25.30 0.77
CA LYS A 194 -19.57 24.97 -0.58
C LYS A 194 -18.06 24.76 -0.57
N LYS A 195 -17.29 25.62 0.12
CA LYS A 195 -15.83 25.46 0.26
C LYS A 195 -15.46 24.17 0.99
N LEU A 196 -16.16 23.86 2.08
CA LEU A 196 -15.95 22.61 2.82
C LEU A 196 -16.28 21.38 1.98
N PHE A 197 -17.36 21.44 1.20
CA PHE A 197 -17.75 20.36 0.31
C PHE A 197 -16.75 20.16 -0.84
N ALA A 198 -16.26 21.26 -1.43
CA ALA A 198 -15.22 21.23 -2.44
C ALA A 198 -13.92 20.60 -1.89
N ALA A 199 -13.47 21.04 -0.71
CA ALA A 199 -12.29 20.49 -0.06
C ALA A 199 -12.47 19.00 0.32
N TRP A 200 -13.66 18.62 0.78
CA TRP A 200 -14.00 17.22 1.07
C TRP A 200 -13.98 16.35 -0.19
N TYR A 201 -14.55 16.84 -1.30
CA TYR A 201 -14.57 16.13 -2.57
C TYR A 201 -13.17 16.01 -3.18
N GLU A 202 -12.38 17.10 -3.16
CA GLU A 202 -10.99 17.12 -3.62
C GLU A 202 -10.15 16.10 -2.85
N ARG A 203 -10.21 16.08 -1.51
CA ARG A 203 -9.51 15.07 -0.69
C ARG A 203 -9.87 13.65 -1.11
N ARG A 204 -11.15 13.38 -1.42
CA ARG A 204 -11.61 12.07 -1.87
C ARG A 204 -11.05 11.69 -3.25
N GLN A 205 -11.00 12.63 -4.19
CA GLN A 205 -10.42 12.40 -5.52
C GLN A 205 -8.92 12.15 -5.43
N MET A 206 -8.21 12.95 -4.62
CA MET A 206 -6.79 12.75 -4.39
C MET A 206 -6.53 11.37 -3.80
N LYS A 207 -7.33 10.91 -2.84
CA LYS A 207 -7.22 9.55 -2.31
C LYS A 207 -7.35 8.47 -3.36
N LYS A 208 -8.34 8.61 -4.23
CA LYS A 208 -8.62 7.66 -5.30
C LYS A 208 -7.45 7.53 -6.30
N ILE A 209 -6.62 8.55 -6.43
CA ILE A 209 -5.47 8.58 -7.34
C ILE A 209 -4.19 8.16 -6.63
N TYR A 210 -3.88 8.76 -5.48
CA TYR A 210 -2.57 8.61 -4.82
C TYR A 210 -2.40 7.31 -4.05
N SER A 211 -3.45 6.75 -3.43
CA SER A 211 -3.34 5.48 -2.71
C SER A 211 -2.92 4.34 -3.66
N PRO A 212 -3.64 4.10 -4.77
CA PRO A 212 -3.24 3.08 -5.76
C PRO A 212 -1.90 3.35 -6.44
N LEU A 213 -1.57 4.62 -6.66
CA LEU A 213 -0.31 5.00 -7.29
C LEU A 213 0.88 4.73 -6.37
N LEU A 214 0.78 5.07 -5.08
CA LEU A 214 1.83 4.82 -4.10
C LEU A 214 2.11 3.33 -3.95
N GLU A 215 1.05 2.53 -3.83
CA GLU A 215 1.14 1.07 -3.73
C GLU A 215 1.69 0.43 -5.02
N GLY A 216 1.31 0.95 -6.19
CA GLY A 216 1.89 0.53 -7.47
C GLY A 216 3.37 0.86 -7.61
N LEU A 217 3.80 2.06 -7.18
CA LEU A 217 5.21 2.47 -7.20
C LEU A 217 6.05 1.66 -6.22
N LEU A 218 5.53 1.39 -5.02
CA LEU A 218 6.17 0.51 -4.05
C LEU A 218 6.29 -0.92 -4.60
N ALA A 219 5.21 -1.46 -5.18
CA ALA A 219 5.22 -2.78 -5.80
C ALA A 219 6.23 -2.88 -6.95
N LEU A 220 6.39 -1.81 -7.73
CA LEU A 220 7.42 -1.74 -8.77
C LEU A 220 8.82 -1.77 -8.18
N TYR A 221 9.06 -0.98 -7.13
CA TYR A 221 10.34 -0.93 -6.42
C TYR A 221 10.73 -2.30 -5.84
N LEU A 222 9.81 -2.95 -5.12
CA LEU A 222 10.00 -4.29 -4.55
C LEU A 222 10.18 -5.35 -5.65
N GLY A 223 9.50 -5.19 -6.79
CA GLY A 223 9.67 -6.05 -7.96
C GLY A 223 11.07 -5.96 -8.54
N PHE A 224 11.68 -4.77 -8.60
CA PHE A 224 13.07 -4.59 -9.00
C PHE A 224 14.07 -5.07 -7.95
N GLU A 225 13.79 -4.83 -6.67
CA GLU A 225 14.60 -5.36 -5.57
C GLU A 225 14.72 -6.88 -5.68
N TRP A 226 13.61 -7.60 -5.86
CA TRP A 226 13.63 -9.06 -6.00
C TRP A 226 14.46 -9.52 -7.21
N ILE A 227 14.43 -8.78 -8.33
CA ILE A 227 15.25 -9.09 -9.51
C ILE A 227 16.74 -8.97 -9.21
N GLN A 228 17.15 -7.97 -8.41
CA GLN A 228 18.55 -7.72 -8.07
C GLN A 228 19.08 -8.68 -7.00
N THR A 229 18.30 -8.94 -5.96
CA THR A 229 18.71 -9.78 -4.83
C THR A 229 18.51 -11.26 -5.11
N ASN A 230 17.60 -11.61 -6.03
CA ASN A 230 17.15 -12.96 -6.32
C ASN A 230 16.75 -13.75 -5.05
N ASN A 231 16.30 -13.02 -4.02
CA ASN A 231 15.93 -13.59 -2.73
C ASN A 231 14.73 -12.84 -2.17
N ILE A 232 13.60 -13.54 -2.02
CA ILE A 232 12.35 -12.94 -1.52
C ILE A 232 12.47 -12.36 -0.11
N LEU A 233 13.46 -12.79 0.67
CA LEU A 233 13.66 -12.30 2.03
C LEU A 233 13.96 -10.79 2.06
N ALA A 234 14.71 -10.27 1.09
CA ALA A 234 15.04 -8.84 1.02
C ALA A 234 13.77 -7.98 0.82
N PRO A 235 12.92 -8.22 -0.21
CA PRO A 235 11.63 -7.54 -0.35
C PRO A 235 10.70 -7.69 0.87
N ILE A 236 10.66 -8.85 1.54
CA ILE A 236 9.90 -9.03 2.79
C ILE A 236 10.37 -8.08 3.89
N ILE A 237 11.68 -7.91 4.03
CA ILE A 237 12.26 -6.99 5.01
C ILE A 237 11.97 -5.54 4.61
N THR A 238 12.22 -5.17 3.35
CA THR A 238 11.96 -3.82 2.82
C THR A 238 10.51 -3.41 3.04
N HIS A 239 9.57 -4.26 2.61
CA HIS A 239 8.15 -4.02 2.78
C HIS A 239 7.74 -4.03 4.26
N GLY A 240 8.27 -4.96 5.07
CA GLY A 240 8.00 -5.00 6.51
C GLY A 240 8.42 -3.73 7.23
N ILE A 241 9.58 -3.18 6.90
CA ILE A 241 10.06 -1.94 7.50
C ILE A 241 9.23 -0.76 7.00
N TYR A 242 8.97 -0.67 5.69
CA TYR A 242 8.13 0.38 5.11
C TYR A 242 6.75 0.42 5.79
N SER A 243 6.08 -0.72 5.88
CA SER A 243 4.80 -0.87 6.57
C SER A 243 4.93 -0.52 8.06
N THR A 244 6.00 -0.95 8.74
CA THR A 244 6.23 -0.58 10.14
C THR A 244 6.35 0.94 10.33
N VAL A 245 7.07 1.63 9.45
CA VAL A 245 7.30 3.08 9.53
C VAL A 245 6.00 3.84 9.26
N ILE A 246 5.30 3.53 8.17
CA ILE A 246 4.02 4.18 7.83
C ILE A 246 3.00 3.95 8.93
N LEU A 247 2.73 2.68 9.24
CA LEU A 247 1.66 2.30 10.14
C LEU A 247 2.02 2.71 11.58
N GLY A 248 3.30 2.63 11.97
CA GLY A 248 3.81 3.08 13.25
C GLY A 248 3.70 4.60 13.45
N HIS A 249 4.04 5.39 12.43
CA HIS A 249 3.90 6.85 12.48
C HIS A 249 2.43 7.26 12.65
N GLY A 250 1.51 6.67 11.90
CA GLY A 250 0.09 6.97 12.04
C GLY A 250 -0.50 6.48 13.38
N LEU A 251 -0.08 5.33 13.90
CA LEU A 251 -0.44 4.87 15.25
C LEU A 251 -0.02 5.86 16.34
N TRP A 252 1.22 6.35 16.27
CA TRP A 252 1.73 7.33 17.22
C TRP A 252 0.91 8.62 17.20
N LYS A 253 0.58 9.12 16.01
CA LYS A 253 -0.25 10.31 15.80
C LYS A 253 -1.66 10.17 16.36
N ILE A 254 -2.30 9.01 16.17
CA ILE A 254 -3.63 8.71 16.74
C ILE A 254 -3.56 8.72 18.27
N HIS A 255 -2.51 8.10 18.84
CA HIS A 255 -2.32 8.05 20.28
C HIS A 255 -2.12 9.45 20.87
N ASP A 256 -1.29 10.28 20.23
CA ASP A 256 -1.04 11.66 20.64
C ASP A 256 -2.32 12.50 20.58
N HIS A 257 -3.09 12.38 19.49
CA HIS A 257 -4.37 13.09 19.37
C HIS A 257 -5.36 12.70 20.47
N ARG A 258 -5.47 11.40 20.81
CA ARG A 258 -6.29 10.93 21.94
C ARG A 258 -5.78 11.47 23.28
N ARG A 259 -4.46 11.59 23.46
CA ARG A 259 -3.86 12.16 24.68
C ARG A 259 -4.24 13.62 24.83
N ARG A 260 -4.08 14.43 23.78
CA ARG A 260 -4.45 15.85 23.76
C ARG A 260 -5.95 16.07 23.99
N LEU A 261 -6.81 15.25 23.36
CA LEU A 261 -8.26 15.30 23.60
C LEU A 261 -8.61 15.00 25.06
N ARG A 262 -8.03 13.95 25.65
CA ARG A 262 -8.23 13.63 27.08
C ARG A 262 -7.78 14.76 27.99
N GLN A 263 -6.66 15.42 27.67
CA GLN A 263 -6.18 16.59 28.41
C GLN A 263 -7.16 17.76 28.30
N ARG A 264 -7.65 18.10 27.10
CA ARG A 264 -8.65 19.16 26.89
C ARG A 264 -9.95 18.89 27.64
N VAL A 265 -10.46 17.66 27.58
CA VAL A 265 -11.67 17.27 28.33
C VAL A 265 -11.45 17.38 29.84
N ARG A 266 -10.26 17.00 30.34
CA ARG A 266 -9.92 17.16 31.76
C ARG A 266 -9.85 18.64 32.14
N GLN A 267 -9.19 19.48 31.35
CA GLN A 267 -9.11 20.93 31.57
C GLN A 267 -10.50 21.57 31.63
N LEU A 268 -11.36 21.27 30.66
CA LEU A 268 -12.75 21.77 30.63
C LEU A 268 -13.55 21.32 31.86
N LYS A 269 -13.40 20.06 32.30
CA LYS A 269 -14.04 19.57 33.53
C LYS A 269 -13.54 20.31 34.78
N THR A 270 -12.25 20.63 34.85
CA THR A 270 -11.68 21.40 35.97
C THR A 270 -12.14 22.86 35.94
N GLU A 271 -12.21 23.48 34.76
CA GLU A 271 -12.73 24.85 34.61
C GLU A 271 -14.21 24.97 34.99
N VAL A 272 -15.04 24.00 34.59
CA VAL A 272 -16.46 23.95 35.00
C VAL A 272 -16.57 23.77 36.52
N LYS A 273 -15.72 22.93 37.13
CA LYS A 273 -15.71 22.72 38.58
C LYS A 273 -15.24 23.96 39.36
N ASN A 274 -14.32 24.77 38.82
CA ASN A 274 -13.82 25.99 39.47
C ASN A 274 -14.74 27.21 39.28
N LYS A 275 -15.67 27.16 38.31
CA LYS A 275 -16.68 28.21 38.07
C LYS A 275 -18.03 27.93 38.77
N SER A 276 -18.17 26.75 39.37
CA SER A 276 -19.31 26.34 40.21
C SER A 276 -18.96 26.46 41.68
#